data_AF-A0A5E4EY68-F1
#
_entry.id   AF-A0A5E4EY68-F1
#
_cell.length_a   1.000
_cell.length_b   1.000
_cell.length_c   1.000
_cell.angle_alpha   90.00
_cell.angle_beta   90.00
_cell.angle_gamma   90.00
#
_symmetry.space_group_name_H-M   'P 1'
#
loop_
_entity.id
_entity.type
_entity.pdbx_description
1 polymer ?
#
loop_
_entity_poly.entity_id
_entity_poly.type
_entity_poly.pdbx_seq_one_letter_code
_entity_poly.pdbx_strand_id
1 'polypeptide(L)'
;MDNHRHFGVDHDGDDEFRYLIVRPEKGGLRDLFRYSVLQKVDSGVRFLEGSDEAVVGRVAEDHRWVIVVSIIARKIIGLFGKPLEWTGYLVDFILNLLSLNGGLFGLLITLLHGKVVVPQRGTETFISTIGHFDGRIDLYKGENLAETSLKAELGNNRALMDLCMMAAKLAYENAQVVRYIVVYHWKMHFVKFYNCWNDFQKQMSTQVFMLCDKPKDANLILISFRGTEPFDADDWSTDFDYSWYEVPKLGKVHMGFLEALGLGNRTNAVTFYNQLIEMQKEFTPANCVDVSQRSSEGSKASSSNIDSHMKQGGGDRHSEKIVPPDMGEKSAYYAVRRKLKSLLEEHKNAKFVVTGHSLGGALAILFPSVLVLHEEMELMQRLLGVYTFGQPRVGNRKLGRYMEAHLNSMVPKYFRVVYCNDLVPRLPYDDKTFLYKHFGVCLYYDSQFNEQRMEEEPNRNYFGIRYLMPEYLNAVWELIRGLTMGYTYGPEYREGWFSILLRIIGLVAPGVSAHCPTNYVDSVRLGKERIVQMSSF
;
A
#
# COMPACT_ATOMS: atom_id res chain seq x y z
N MET A 1 32.61 -17.28 -49.64
CA MET A 1 32.73 -16.19 -50.62
C MET A 1 31.32 -15.85 -51.09
N ASP A 2 30.43 -15.48 -50.17
CA ASP A 2 30.31 -14.16 -49.51
C ASP A 2 29.55 -13.21 -50.46
N ASN A 3 28.57 -12.39 -50.08
CA ASN A 3 28.01 -12.09 -48.78
C ASN A 3 26.67 -11.32 -48.97
N HIS A 4 25.85 -11.34 -47.92
CA HIS A 4 24.88 -10.33 -47.50
C HIS A 4 23.69 -9.93 -48.42
N ARG A 5 22.53 -10.52 -48.13
CA ARG A 5 21.24 -9.81 -48.17
C ARG A 5 21.03 -9.11 -46.82
N HIS A 6 20.80 -7.80 -46.85
CA HIS A 6 20.40 -7.00 -45.71
C HIS A 6 19.09 -7.53 -45.11
N PHE A 7 19.16 -8.08 -43.91
CA PHE A 7 18.07 -8.01 -42.94
C PHE A 7 18.27 -6.70 -42.18
N GLY A 8 17.52 -5.66 -42.56
CA GLY A 8 17.33 -4.51 -41.70
C GLY A 8 16.43 -4.94 -40.55
N VAL A 9 17.02 -5.16 -39.38
CA VAL A 9 16.30 -5.05 -38.11
C VAL A 9 16.24 -3.56 -37.85
N ASP A 10 15.10 -2.94 -38.15
CA ASP A 10 14.80 -1.61 -37.66
C ASP A 10 14.72 -1.70 -36.13
N HIS A 11 15.79 -1.25 -35.47
CA HIS A 11 15.73 -0.90 -34.05
C HIS A 11 15.00 0.44 -33.95
N ASP A 12 13.67 0.39 -33.91
CA ASP A 12 12.85 1.53 -33.51
C ASP A 12 13.10 1.82 -32.01
N GLY A 13 13.69 2.98 -31.74
CA GLY A 13 13.97 3.52 -30.41
C GLY A 13 12.77 4.17 -29.73
N ASP A 14 11.53 3.76 -30.04
CA ASP A 14 10.28 4.42 -29.62
C ASP A 14 9.51 3.70 -28.50
N ASP A 15 10.01 2.57 -28.00
CA ASP A 15 9.24 1.68 -27.11
C ASP A 15 9.45 1.92 -25.60
N GLU A 16 10.30 2.87 -25.19
CA GLU A 16 11.01 2.67 -23.92
C GLU A 16 10.31 3.22 -22.66
N PHE A 17 9.34 4.16 -22.75
CA PHE A 17 8.70 4.72 -21.54
C PHE A 17 7.26 5.21 -21.79
N ARG A 18 6.23 4.38 -21.55
CA ARG A 18 4.82 4.84 -21.58
C ARG A 18 4.29 5.18 -20.21
N TYR A 19 3.82 6.42 -20.03
CA TYR A 19 3.26 6.87 -18.76
C TYR A 19 2.23 7.99 -18.95
N LEU A 20 1.43 8.21 -17.90
CA LEU A 20 0.55 9.36 -17.76
C LEU A 20 0.60 9.84 -16.30
N ILE A 21 0.80 11.14 -16.12
CA ILE A 21 0.81 11.82 -14.83
C ILE A 21 -0.30 12.87 -14.81
N VAL A 22 -1.13 12.81 -13.77
CA VAL A 22 -2.09 13.88 -13.47
C VAL A 22 -1.37 14.93 -12.60
N ARG A 23 -1.33 16.17 -13.09
CA ARG A 23 -0.65 17.35 -12.51
C ARG A 23 -1.68 18.43 -12.14
N PRO A 24 -2.42 18.29 -11.01
CA PRO A 24 -3.39 19.29 -10.57
C PRO A 24 -2.82 20.71 -10.45
N GLU A 25 -1.52 20.84 -10.17
CA GLU A 25 -0.79 22.08 -9.98
C GLU A 25 -0.58 22.89 -11.27
N LYS A 26 -0.56 22.25 -12.45
CA LYS A 26 -0.27 22.91 -13.73
C LYS A 26 -1.43 23.76 -14.27
N GLY A 27 -2.67 23.48 -13.85
CA GLY A 27 -3.86 24.21 -14.30
C GLY A 27 -4.59 24.96 -13.19
N GLY A 28 -5.18 26.11 -13.54
CA GLY A 28 -5.94 26.95 -12.62
C GLY A 28 -7.42 26.56 -12.49
N LEU A 29 -8.15 27.24 -11.61
CA LEU A 29 -9.61 27.05 -11.47
C LEU A 29 -10.37 27.36 -12.77
N ARG A 30 -9.88 28.31 -13.57
CA ARG A 30 -10.45 28.64 -14.88
C ARG A 30 -10.30 27.50 -15.88
N ASP A 31 -9.14 26.84 -15.90
CA ASP A 31 -8.89 25.68 -16.76
C ASP A 31 -9.77 24.51 -16.33
N LEU A 32 -9.87 24.28 -15.02
CA LEU A 32 -10.75 23.25 -14.46
C LEU A 32 -12.21 23.49 -14.83
N PHE A 33 -12.72 24.72 -14.70
CA PHE A 33 -14.09 25.07 -15.10
C PHE A 33 -14.31 24.88 -16.61
N ARG A 34 -13.36 25.30 -17.44
CA ARG A 34 -13.43 25.12 -18.90
C ARG A 34 -13.46 23.64 -19.29
N TYR A 35 -12.67 22.83 -18.58
CA TYR A 35 -12.61 21.41 -18.82
C TYR A 35 -13.86 20.68 -18.31
N SER A 36 -14.30 20.95 -17.08
CA SER A 36 -15.44 20.26 -16.44
C SER A 36 -16.80 20.72 -16.96
N VAL A 37 -17.02 22.02 -17.19
CA VAL A 37 -18.32 22.58 -17.57
C VAL A 37 -18.40 22.84 -19.07
N LEU A 38 -17.40 23.52 -19.64
CA LEU A 38 -17.39 23.90 -21.06
C LEU A 38 -16.86 22.81 -22.00
N GLN A 39 -16.46 21.66 -21.44
CA GLN A 39 -15.95 20.48 -22.18
C GLN A 39 -14.76 20.78 -23.10
N LYS A 40 -13.93 21.77 -22.77
CA LYS A 40 -12.76 22.13 -23.57
C LYS A 40 -11.57 21.23 -23.25
N VAL A 41 -11.28 20.28 -24.14
CA VAL A 41 -10.18 19.30 -24.00
C VAL A 41 -8.81 19.97 -23.83
N ASP A 42 -8.53 21.05 -24.57
CA ASP A 42 -7.26 21.81 -24.45
C ASP A 42 -7.00 22.33 -23.02
N SER A 43 -8.06 22.60 -22.26
CA SER A 43 -7.93 23.02 -20.86
C SER A 43 -7.63 21.83 -19.94
N GLY A 44 -8.09 20.63 -20.30
CA GLY A 44 -7.80 19.37 -19.61
C GLY A 44 -6.37 18.88 -19.80
N VAL A 45 -5.84 18.99 -21.03
CA VAL A 45 -4.45 18.61 -21.38
C VAL A 45 -3.44 19.31 -20.48
N ARG A 46 -3.71 20.54 -20.02
CA ARG A 46 -2.84 21.28 -19.08
C ARG A 46 -2.61 20.57 -17.75
N PHE A 47 -3.55 19.72 -17.33
CA PHE A 47 -3.46 18.94 -16.10
C PHE A 47 -2.82 17.58 -16.31
N LEU A 48 -2.39 17.25 -17.54
CA LEU A 48 -1.84 15.95 -17.89
C LEU A 48 -0.43 16.11 -18.44
N GLU A 49 0.40 15.13 -18.14
CA GLU A 49 1.74 14.98 -18.65
C GLU A 49 1.90 13.50 -19.03
N GLY A 50 2.46 13.20 -20.18
CA GLY A 50 2.55 11.83 -20.65
C GLY A 50 3.69 11.64 -21.62
N SER A 51 3.97 10.39 -21.94
CA SER A 51 5.07 10.00 -22.83
C SER A 51 4.89 10.47 -24.29
N ASP A 52 3.65 10.66 -24.74
CA ASP A 52 3.32 11.16 -26.08
C ASP A 52 2.01 11.96 -26.03
N GLU A 53 1.90 12.96 -26.90
CA GLU A 53 0.74 13.85 -27.04
C GLU A 53 -0.54 13.07 -27.39
N ALA A 54 -0.44 11.97 -28.16
CA ALA A 54 -1.61 11.16 -28.50
C ALA A 54 -2.18 10.38 -27.30
N VAL A 55 -1.35 10.03 -26.30
CA VAL A 55 -1.83 9.44 -25.04
C VAL A 55 -2.55 10.49 -24.22
N VAL A 56 -1.97 11.68 -24.11
CA VAL A 56 -2.53 12.78 -23.33
C VAL A 56 -3.86 13.28 -23.91
N GLY A 57 -3.92 13.51 -25.22
CA GLY A 57 -5.11 14.00 -25.91
C GLY A 57 -6.30 13.06 -25.77
N ARG A 58 -6.09 11.75 -26.04
CA ARG A 58 -7.14 10.73 -25.87
C ARG A 58 -7.65 10.66 -24.44
N VAL A 59 -6.75 10.68 -23.45
CA VAL A 59 -7.14 10.62 -22.04
C VAL A 59 -7.92 11.87 -21.62
N ALA A 60 -7.52 13.05 -22.10
CA ALA A 60 -8.22 14.30 -21.82
C ALA A 60 -9.64 14.34 -22.44
N GLU A 61 -9.83 13.75 -23.61
CA GLU A 61 -11.13 13.72 -24.28
C GLU A 61 -12.07 12.68 -23.66
N ASP A 62 -11.62 11.43 -23.59
CA ASP A 62 -12.48 10.29 -23.29
C ASP A 62 -12.78 10.15 -21.77
N HIS A 63 -11.95 10.73 -20.88
CA HIS A 63 -12.00 10.47 -19.41
C HIS A 63 -12.11 11.70 -18.53
N ARG A 64 -12.71 12.74 -19.09
CA ARG A 64 -12.90 14.06 -18.48
C ARG A 64 -13.37 14.04 -17.04
N TRP A 65 -14.46 13.33 -16.72
CA TRP A 65 -15.04 13.33 -15.38
C TRP A 65 -14.14 12.70 -14.32
N VAL A 66 -13.47 11.61 -14.67
CA VAL A 66 -12.59 10.86 -13.78
C VAL A 66 -11.36 11.72 -13.43
N ILE A 67 -10.78 12.38 -14.43
CA ILE A 67 -9.66 13.32 -14.25
C ILE A 67 -10.09 14.54 -13.44
N VAL A 68 -11.27 15.10 -13.71
CA VAL A 68 -11.83 16.23 -12.97
C VAL A 68 -12.01 15.89 -11.49
N VAL A 69 -12.56 14.72 -11.17
CA VAL A 69 -12.71 14.28 -9.77
C VAL A 69 -11.35 14.14 -9.08
N SER A 70 -10.37 13.48 -9.73
CA SER A 70 -9.00 13.39 -9.21
C SER A 70 -8.39 14.78 -8.95
N ILE A 71 -8.50 15.71 -9.90
CA ILE A 71 -7.98 17.08 -9.76
C ILE A 71 -8.68 17.82 -8.62
N ILE A 72 -10.01 17.75 -8.51
CA ILE A 72 -10.78 18.42 -7.46
C ILE A 72 -10.38 17.86 -6.10
N ALA A 73 -10.39 16.54 -5.94
CA ALA A 73 -10.00 15.87 -4.69
C ALA A 73 -8.59 16.28 -4.28
N ARG A 74 -7.60 16.16 -5.18
CA ARG A 74 -6.20 16.51 -4.90
C ARG A 74 -5.99 18.01 -4.62
N LYS A 75 -6.72 18.91 -5.29
CA LYS A 75 -6.68 20.35 -4.97
C LYS A 75 -7.27 20.65 -3.59
N ILE A 76 -8.37 19.99 -3.19
CA ILE A 76 -8.96 20.14 -1.86
C ILE A 76 -8.00 19.59 -0.80
N ILE A 77 -7.49 18.37 -1.00
CA ILE A 77 -6.53 17.73 -0.09
C ILE A 77 -5.28 18.60 0.07
N GLY A 78 -4.71 19.11 -1.02
CA GLY A 78 -3.55 20.01 -0.97
C GLY A 78 -3.81 21.33 -0.25
N LEU A 79 -5.04 21.88 -0.34
CA LEU A 79 -5.42 23.10 0.38
C LEU A 79 -5.47 22.87 1.90
N PHE A 80 -5.93 21.70 2.33
CA PHE A 80 -6.10 21.36 3.74
C PHE A 80 -4.96 20.52 4.33
N GLY A 81 -3.91 20.21 3.56
CA GLY A 81 -2.90 19.24 3.97
C GLY A 81 -2.20 19.54 5.29
N LYS A 82 -1.58 20.72 5.42
CA LYS A 82 -0.92 21.14 6.68
C LYS A 82 -1.90 21.33 7.85
N PRO A 83 -3.07 21.97 7.65
CA PRO A 83 -4.10 22.01 8.69
C PRO A 83 -4.56 20.62 9.16
N LEU A 84 -4.70 19.67 8.24
CA LEU A 84 -5.14 18.30 8.54
C LEU A 84 -4.08 17.56 9.35
N GLU A 85 -2.80 17.65 8.96
CA GLU A 85 -1.67 17.06 9.69
C GLU A 85 -1.62 17.57 11.15
N TRP A 86 -1.74 18.90 11.34
CA TRP A 86 -1.77 19.49 12.69
C TRP A 86 -3.00 19.04 13.50
N THR A 87 -4.14 18.91 12.84
CA THR A 87 -5.36 18.37 13.45
C THR A 87 -5.13 16.93 13.91
N GLY A 88 -4.48 16.09 13.09
CA GLY A 88 -4.09 14.73 13.47
C GLY A 88 -3.22 14.71 14.71
N TYR A 89 -2.19 15.57 14.76
CA TYR A 89 -1.33 15.66 15.94
C TYR A 89 -2.08 16.04 17.22
N LEU A 90 -3.04 16.96 17.11
CA LEU A 90 -3.88 17.39 18.22
C LEU A 90 -4.85 16.29 18.66
N VAL A 91 -5.53 15.64 17.71
CA VAL A 91 -6.49 14.56 17.97
C VAL A 91 -5.80 13.39 18.65
N ASP A 92 -4.69 12.89 18.12
CA ASP A 92 -3.90 11.83 18.75
C ASP A 92 -3.52 12.18 20.19
N PHE A 93 -3.05 13.42 20.43
CA PHE A 93 -2.66 13.85 21.76
C PHE A 93 -3.85 13.87 22.72
N ILE A 94 -5.00 14.42 22.31
CA ILE A 94 -6.22 14.47 23.11
C ILE A 94 -6.72 13.05 23.42
N LEU A 95 -6.76 12.17 22.42
CA LEU A 95 -7.23 10.79 22.61
C LEU A 95 -6.33 10.03 23.58
N ASN A 96 -5.01 10.14 23.46
CA ASN A 96 -4.08 9.53 24.41
C ASN A 96 -4.15 10.16 25.80
N LEU A 97 -4.30 11.48 25.90
CA LEU A 97 -4.46 12.17 27.19
C LEU A 97 -5.71 11.68 27.91
N LEU A 98 -6.84 11.55 27.20
CA LEU A 98 -8.07 11.01 27.75
C LEU A 98 -7.88 9.54 28.15
N SER A 99 -7.32 8.71 27.28
CA SER A 99 -7.13 7.28 27.53
C SER A 99 -6.28 7.00 28.78
N LEU A 100 -5.11 7.65 28.89
CA LEU A 100 -4.18 7.46 30.01
C LEU A 100 -4.70 7.98 31.36
N ASN A 101 -5.72 8.83 31.35
CA ASN A 101 -6.29 9.42 32.56
C ASN A 101 -7.69 8.89 32.90
N GLY A 102 -8.16 7.80 32.26
CA GLY A 102 -9.47 7.21 32.58
C GLY A 102 -10.67 7.92 31.92
N GLY A 103 -10.46 8.48 30.73
CA GLY A 103 -11.46 9.22 29.96
C GLY A 103 -11.63 10.66 30.44
N LEU A 104 -12.70 11.33 29.97
CA LEU A 104 -12.95 12.74 30.28
C LEU A 104 -13.15 12.99 31.77
N PHE A 105 -13.99 12.18 32.44
CA PHE A 105 -14.23 12.29 33.87
C PHE A 105 -12.99 11.93 34.70
N GLY A 106 -12.26 10.89 34.29
CA GLY A 106 -11.01 10.52 34.94
C GLY A 106 -9.97 11.64 34.86
N LEU A 107 -9.83 12.29 33.69
CA LEU A 107 -8.94 13.44 33.50
C LEU A 107 -9.30 14.62 34.40
N LEU A 108 -10.60 14.93 34.56
CA LEU A 108 -11.04 15.98 35.49
C LEU A 108 -10.64 15.65 36.93
N ILE A 109 -10.79 14.38 37.34
CA ILE A 109 -10.39 13.92 38.68
C ILE A 109 -8.87 13.98 38.84
N THR A 110 -8.07 13.49 37.89
CA THR A 110 -6.60 13.50 37.99
C THR A 110 -6.04 14.92 37.96
N LEU A 111 -6.69 15.83 37.24
CA LEU A 111 -6.37 17.27 37.24
C LEU A 111 -6.56 17.87 38.63
N LEU A 112 -7.69 17.62 39.30
CA LEU A 112 -7.95 18.09 40.66
C LEU A 112 -6.94 17.54 41.68
N HIS A 113 -6.43 16.33 41.46
CA HIS A 113 -5.44 15.70 42.34
C HIS A 113 -3.97 16.00 41.95
N GLY A 114 -3.72 16.75 40.87
CA GLY A 114 -2.38 17.04 40.37
C GLY A 114 -1.59 15.82 39.86
N LYS A 115 -2.28 14.75 39.44
CA LYS A 115 -1.68 13.46 39.02
C LYS A 115 -1.89 13.17 37.52
N VAL A 116 -2.02 14.20 36.69
CA VAL A 116 -2.27 14.04 35.25
C VAL A 116 -1.09 13.32 34.59
N VAL A 117 -1.38 12.23 33.89
CA VAL A 117 -0.41 11.53 33.05
C VAL A 117 -0.40 12.19 31.68
N VAL A 118 0.70 12.84 31.31
CA VAL A 118 0.85 13.48 30.00
C VAL A 118 1.34 12.45 28.99
N PRO A 119 0.63 12.24 27.86
CA PRO A 119 1.03 11.27 26.85
C PRO A 119 2.32 11.70 26.15
N GLN A 120 3.24 10.75 25.95
CA GLN A 120 4.52 10.97 25.27
C GLN A 120 4.55 10.23 23.94
N ARG A 121 4.73 10.95 22.83
CA ARG A 121 4.80 10.32 21.49
C ARG A 121 5.98 9.36 21.39
N GLY A 122 5.77 8.22 20.74
CA GLY A 122 6.80 7.22 20.49
C GLY A 122 7.04 6.23 21.64
N THR A 123 6.24 6.29 22.71
CA THR A 123 6.24 5.26 23.77
C THR A 123 5.26 4.13 23.44
N GLU A 124 5.37 3.02 24.16
CA GLU A 124 4.45 1.88 24.12
C GLU A 124 3.03 2.19 24.63
N THR A 125 2.84 3.35 25.25
CA THR A 125 1.55 3.82 25.78
C THR A 125 0.86 4.85 24.89
N PHE A 126 1.53 5.34 23.85
CA PHE A 126 0.97 6.30 22.90
C PHE A 126 0.51 5.57 21.64
N ILE A 127 -0.80 5.38 21.52
CA ILE A 127 -1.41 4.68 20.38
C ILE A 127 -1.95 5.66 19.34
N SER A 128 -2.03 5.21 18.09
CA SER A 128 -2.56 6.00 16.97
C SER A 128 -4.07 6.23 17.11
N THR A 129 -4.59 7.20 16.34
CA THR A 129 -6.04 7.37 16.11
C THR A 129 -6.74 6.04 15.73
N ILE A 130 -6.08 5.17 14.95
CA ILE A 130 -6.62 3.84 14.58
C ILE A 130 -6.74 2.92 15.80
N GLY A 131 -5.74 2.92 16.69
CA GLY A 131 -5.79 2.19 17.96
C GLY A 131 -6.91 2.68 18.88
N HIS A 132 -7.29 3.96 18.81
CA HIS A 132 -8.44 4.51 19.53
C HIS A 132 -9.79 4.17 18.88
N PHE A 133 -9.86 3.91 17.58
CA PHE A 133 -11.07 3.39 16.94
C PHE A 133 -11.33 1.93 17.30
N ASP A 134 -10.28 1.12 17.43
CA ASP A 134 -10.36 -0.29 17.78
C ASP A 134 -9.21 -0.73 18.69
N GLY A 135 -9.49 -0.75 19.99
CA GLY A 135 -8.53 -1.15 21.03
C GLY A 135 -8.30 -2.65 21.16
N ARG A 136 -8.92 -3.51 20.35
CA ARG A 136 -8.70 -4.96 20.42
C ARG A 136 -7.29 -5.29 19.97
N ILE A 137 -6.57 -6.09 20.75
CA ILE A 137 -5.21 -6.54 20.42
C ILE A 137 -5.09 -8.06 20.41
N ASP A 138 -6.04 -8.78 21.01
CA ASP A 138 -6.05 -10.24 21.03
C ASP A 138 -6.21 -10.82 19.61
N LEU A 139 -5.49 -11.89 19.31
CA LEU A 139 -5.67 -12.70 18.10
C LEU A 139 -6.88 -13.62 18.25
N TYR A 140 -7.48 -14.02 17.13
CA TYR A 140 -8.58 -14.98 17.09
C TYR A 140 -8.19 -16.30 17.76
N LYS A 141 -9.03 -16.76 18.71
CA LYS A 141 -8.74 -17.95 19.56
C LYS A 141 -8.95 -19.30 18.86
N GLY A 142 -8.99 -19.34 17.53
CA GLY A 142 -9.25 -20.55 16.75
C GLY A 142 -7.98 -21.18 16.18
N GLU A 143 -7.73 -22.45 16.53
CA GLU A 143 -6.67 -23.38 16.06
C GLU A 143 -5.21 -22.89 16.12
N ASN A 144 -4.27 -23.83 16.32
CA ASN A 144 -2.85 -23.51 16.41
C ASN A 144 -2.31 -22.94 15.08
N LEU A 145 -1.52 -21.85 15.16
CA LEU A 145 -0.86 -21.20 14.02
C LEU A 145 0.04 -22.16 13.21
N ALA A 146 0.58 -23.21 13.83
CA ALA A 146 1.37 -24.23 13.15
C ALA A 146 0.53 -25.20 12.30
N GLU A 147 -0.67 -25.59 12.76
CA GLU A 147 -1.63 -26.37 11.97
C GLU A 147 -2.25 -25.52 10.85
N THR A 148 -2.32 -24.21 11.09
CA THR A 148 -2.82 -23.20 10.16
C THR A 148 -2.01 -23.10 8.88
N SER A 149 -0.68 -23.23 8.91
CA SER A 149 0.16 -23.22 7.70
C SER A 149 -0.16 -24.36 6.73
N LEU A 150 -0.63 -25.50 7.23
CA LEU A 150 -1.03 -26.66 6.42
C LEU A 150 -2.45 -26.49 5.86
N LYS A 151 -3.38 -25.91 6.64
CA LYS A 151 -4.73 -25.57 6.18
C LYS A 151 -4.80 -24.32 5.29
N ALA A 152 -3.84 -23.41 5.40
CA ALA A 152 -3.71 -22.23 4.54
C ALA A 152 -3.43 -22.62 3.08
N GLU A 153 -2.82 -23.78 2.85
CA GLU A 153 -2.70 -24.38 1.51
C GLU A 153 -4.05 -24.77 0.91
N LEU A 154 -5.15 -24.83 1.68
CA LEU A 154 -6.51 -25.08 1.21
C LEU A 154 -7.37 -23.81 1.05
N GLY A 155 -6.77 -22.61 1.21
CA GLY A 155 -7.36 -21.36 0.70
C GLY A 155 -8.45 -20.70 1.56
N ASN A 156 -8.72 -21.18 2.78
CA ASN A 156 -9.63 -20.50 3.70
C ASN A 156 -9.18 -20.65 5.16
N ASN A 157 -8.11 -19.94 5.53
CA ASN A 157 -7.65 -19.91 6.92
C ASN A 157 -8.02 -18.59 7.60
N ARG A 158 -9.15 -18.62 8.30
CA ARG A 158 -9.67 -17.50 9.06
C ARG A 158 -8.72 -16.98 10.15
N ALA A 159 -7.95 -17.86 10.79
CA ALA A 159 -6.97 -17.47 11.80
C ALA A 159 -5.78 -16.72 11.18
N LEU A 160 -5.31 -17.16 10.01
CA LEU A 160 -4.27 -16.43 9.26
C LEU A 160 -4.80 -15.08 8.76
N MET A 161 -6.04 -15.03 8.27
CA MET A 161 -6.68 -13.79 7.85
C MET A 161 -6.85 -12.82 9.04
N ASP A 162 -7.22 -13.30 10.23
CA ASP A 162 -7.27 -12.49 11.45
C ASP A 162 -5.89 -11.97 11.84
N LEU A 163 -4.85 -12.83 11.85
CA LEU A 163 -3.47 -12.39 12.09
C LEU A 163 -3.05 -11.31 11.09
N CYS A 164 -3.38 -11.47 9.81
CA CYS A 164 -3.09 -10.49 8.77
C CYS A 164 -3.83 -9.17 8.99
N MET A 165 -5.11 -9.22 9.40
CA MET A 165 -5.90 -8.02 9.68
C MET A 165 -5.38 -7.31 10.92
N MET A 166 -5.11 -8.05 12.00
CA MET A 166 -4.59 -7.49 13.25
C MET A 166 -3.21 -6.88 13.04
N ALA A 167 -2.36 -7.49 12.20
CA ALA A 167 -1.08 -6.92 11.80
C ALA A 167 -1.23 -5.66 10.93
N ALA A 168 -2.14 -5.68 9.95
CA ALA A 168 -2.44 -4.51 9.10
C ALA A 168 -2.94 -3.32 9.94
N LYS A 169 -3.78 -3.57 10.95
CA LYS A 169 -4.20 -2.56 11.93
C LYS A 169 -3.03 -2.08 12.79
N LEU A 170 -2.23 -3.02 13.30
CA LEU A 170 -1.07 -2.71 14.16
C LEU A 170 0.00 -1.89 13.42
N ALA A 171 0.07 -1.96 12.09
CA ALA A 171 1.04 -1.23 11.30
C ALA A 171 0.90 0.30 11.40
N TYR A 172 -0.26 0.80 11.83
CA TYR A 172 -0.49 2.22 12.10
C TYR A 172 0.20 2.71 13.39
N GLU A 173 0.55 1.80 14.28
CA GLU A 173 1.15 2.12 15.56
C GLU A 173 2.65 2.41 15.47
N ASN A 174 3.17 3.14 16.45
CA ASN A 174 4.60 3.40 16.54
C ASN A 174 5.40 2.13 16.87
N ALA A 175 6.70 2.13 16.54
CA ALA A 175 7.56 0.96 16.66
C ALA A 175 7.59 0.31 18.08
N GLN A 176 7.44 1.10 19.15
CA GLN A 176 7.43 0.56 20.52
C GLN A 176 6.13 -0.18 20.83
N VAL A 177 4.98 0.37 20.41
CA VAL A 177 3.67 -0.30 20.53
C VAL A 177 3.65 -1.60 19.72
N VAL A 178 4.12 -1.56 18.46
CA VAL A 178 4.21 -2.75 17.60
C VAL A 178 5.06 -3.83 18.28
N ARG A 179 6.27 -3.48 18.72
CA ARG A 179 7.17 -4.41 19.41
C ARG A 179 6.52 -4.95 20.69
N TYR A 180 5.88 -4.09 21.49
CA TYR A 180 5.26 -4.48 22.74
C TYR A 180 4.16 -5.53 22.51
N ILE A 181 3.25 -5.27 21.57
CA ILE A 181 2.14 -6.17 21.25
C ILE A 181 2.68 -7.50 20.68
N VAL A 182 3.58 -7.45 19.71
CA VAL A 182 4.12 -8.67 19.08
C VAL A 182 4.84 -9.56 20.09
N VAL A 183 5.71 -8.99 20.93
CA VAL A 183 6.54 -9.75 21.87
C VAL A 183 5.75 -10.17 23.11
N TYR A 184 5.07 -9.23 23.76
CA TYR A 184 4.48 -9.48 25.08
C TYR A 184 3.05 -9.97 25.01
N HIS A 185 2.29 -9.61 23.96
CA HIS A 185 0.89 -9.99 23.84
C HIS A 185 0.70 -11.20 22.91
N TRP A 186 1.20 -11.13 21.67
CA TRP A 186 1.08 -12.24 20.70
C TRP A 186 2.09 -13.37 20.92
N LYS A 187 3.10 -13.14 21.78
CA LYS A 187 4.19 -14.10 22.06
C LYS A 187 4.94 -14.55 20.79
N MET A 188 5.06 -13.64 19.83
CA MET A 188 5.76 -13.83 18.56
C MET A 188 7.12 -13.14 18.57
N HIS A 189 7.95 -13.44 17.57
CA HIS A 189 9.24 -12.81 17.42
C HIS A 189 9.13 -11.54 16.56
N PHE A 190 9.25 -10.38 17.20
CA PHE A 190 9.39 -9.11 16.48
C PHE A 190 10.75 -9.05 15.79
N VAL A 191 10.76 -8.91 14.46
CA VAL A 191 11.99 -8.83 13.67
C VAL A 191 12.48 -7.38 13.59
N LYS A 192 11.70 -6.52 12.95
CA LYS A 192 12.09 -5.12 12.70
C LYS A 192 10.90 -4.27 12.28
N PHE A 193 10.94 -3.00 12.68
CA PHE A 193 10.12 -1.93 12.13
C PHE A 193 11.00 -1.06 11.24
N TYR A 194 10.53 -0.77 10.05
CA TYR A 194 11.17 0.10 9.08
C TYR A 194 10.35 1.36 8.91
N ASN A 195 11.05 2.48 8.94
CA ASN A 195 10.59 3.70 8.32
C ASN A 195 11.48 3.90 7.09
N CYS A 196 10.91 3.99 5.90
CA CYS A 196 11.63 3.95 4.62
C CYS A 196 11.48 5.26 3.85
N TRP A 197 12.50 5.57 3.05
CA TRP A 197 12.55 6.81 2.27
C TRP A 197 11.63 6.73 1.06
N ASN A 198 10.80 7.76 0.87
CA ASN A 198 10.03 8.01 -0.33
C ASN A 198 10.67 9.18 -1.10
N ASP A 199 11.24 8.89 -2.27
CA ASP A 199 11.99 9.88 -3.03
C ASP A 199 11.10 10.98 -3.65
N PHE A 200 9.82 10.70 -3.91
CA PHE A 200 8.89 11.70 -4.41
C PHE A 200 8.51 12.70 -3.31
N GLN A 201 8.15 12.21 -2.13
CA GLN A 201 7.76 13.06 -0.99
C GLN A 201 8.95 13.68 -0.26
N LYS A 202 10.18 13.19 -0.51
CA LYS A 202 11.42 13.62 0.17
C LYS A 202 11.36 13.47 1.69
N GLN A 203 10.73 12.40 2.16
CA GLN A 203 10.58 12.10 3.59
C GLN A 203 10.53 10.59 3.87
N MET A 204 10.63 10.22 5.15
CA MET A 204 10.50 8.84 5.61
C MET A 204 9.03 8.54 5.91
N SER A 205 8.26 8.16 4.88
CA SER A 205 6.82 7.99 4.96
C SER A 205 6.35 6.53 4.84
N THR A 206 7.11 5.66 4.19
CA THR A 206 6.68 4.27 4.02
C THR A 206 7.08 3.43 5.22
N GLN A 207 6.08 2.97 5.98
CA GLN A 207 6.29 2.18 7.18
C GLN A 207 5.90 0.71 6.96
N VAL A 208 6.74 -0.19 7.45
CA VAL A 208 6.52 -1.64 7.36
C VAL A 208 7.17 -2.32 8.56
N PHE A 209 6.50 -3.31 9.12
CA PHE A 209 7.11 -4.17 10.12
C PHE A 209 7.08 -5.62 9.71
N MET A 210 8.03 -6.37 10.25
CA MET A 210 8.16 -7.81 10.04
C MET A 210 8.17 -8.54 11.38
N LEU A 211 7.53 -9.70 11.41
CA LEU A 211 7.58 -10.63 12.55
C LEU A 211 7.73 -12.07 12.07
N CYS A 212 8.15 -12.94 12.97
CA CYS A 212 8.13 -14.39 12.80
C CYS A 212 7.24 -15.01 13.89
N ASP A 213 6.65 -16.18 13.63
CA ASP A 213 5.96 -16.96 14.66
C ASP A 213 6.89 -17.34 15.81
N LYS A 214 8.18 -17.59 15.52
CA LYS A 214 9.22 -17.99 16.47
C LYS A 214 10.56 -17.32 16.16
N PRO A 215 11.46 -17.17 17.15
CA PRO A 215 12.79 -16.61 16.93
C PRO A 215 13.78 -17.55 16.23
N LYS A 216 13.56 -18.87 16.30
CA LYS A 216 14.37 -19.90 15.64
C LYS A 216 13.42 -20.89 14.97
N ASP A 217 13.85 -21.45 13.85
CA ASP A 217 13.08 -22.43 13.06
C ASP A 217 11.62 -22.02 12.85
N ALA A 218 11.44 -20.74 12.49
CA ALA A 218 10.13 -20.16 12.22
C ALA A 218 9.42 -20.92 11.08
N ASN A 219 8.10 -20.99 11.14
CA ASN A 219 7.25 -21.52 10.07
C ASN A 219 6.55 -20.39 9.30
N LEU A 220 6.42 -19.23 9.91
CA LEU A 220 5.72 -18.08 9.33
C LEU A 220 6.53 -16.81 9.53
N ILE A 221 6.71 -16.07 8.44
CA ILE A 221 7.16 -14.67 8.44
C ILE A 221 5.99 -13.82 7.96
N LEU A 222 5.65 -12.76 8.70
CA LEU A 222 4.61 -11.82 8.30
C LEU A 222 5.24 -10.47 7.99
N ILE A 223 4.83 -9.88 6.87
CA ILE A 223 5.22 -8.54 6.43
C ILE A 223 3.95 -7.68 6.40
N SER A 224 3.93 -6.60 7.18
CA SER A 224 2.76 -5.71 7.25
C SER A 224 3.12 -4.29 6.86
N PHE A 225 2.58 -3.81 5.75
CA PHE A 225 2.71 -2.43 5.31
C PHE A 225 1.63 -1.56 5.95
N ARG A 226 2.03 -0.40 6.45
CA ARG A 226 1.10 0.63 6.95
C ARG A 226 0.37 1.28 5.77
N GLY A 227 -0.90 1.61 5.99
CA GLY A 227 -1.67 2.44 5.06
C GLY A 227 -1.69 3.91 5.45
N THR A 228 -2.66 4.63 4.89
CA THR A 228 -2.85 6.07 5.08
C THR A 228 -3.41 6.40 6.47
N GLU A 229 -2.80 7.35 7.20
CA GLU A 229 -3.43 7.90 8.40
C GLU A 229 -4.66 8.75 8.04
N PRO A 230 -5.72 8.75 8.88
CA PRO A 230 -6.92 9.54 8.61
C PRO A 230 -6.67 11.04 8.38
N PHE A 231 -5.55 11.56 8.92
CA PHE A 231 -5.17 12.96 8.87
C PHE A 231 -3.93 13.24 7.99
N ASP A 232 -3.45 12.25 7.22
CA ASP A 232 -2.32 12.43 6.30
C ASP A 232 -2.82 12.71 4.87
N ALA A 233 -2.82 13.98 4.51
CA ALA A 233 -3.28 14.43 3.20
C ALA A 233 -2.42 13.94 2.03
N ASP A 234 -1.12 13.71 2.22
CA ASP A 234 -0.25 13.26 1.12
C ASP A 234 -0.56 11.81 0.76
N ASP A 235 -0.84 11.00 1.76
CA ASP A 235 -1.28 9.61 1.60
C ASP A 235 -2.66 9.54 0.93
N TRP A 236 -3.64 10.34 1.39
CA TRP A 236 -4.95 10.41 0.72
C TRP A 236 -4.84 10.93 -0.71
N SER A 237 -3.96 11.89 -0.98
CA SER A 237 -3.73 12.37 -2.36
C SER A 237 -3.21 11.25 -3.27
N THR A 238 -2.52 10.25 -2.72
CA THR A 238 -2.02 9.09 -3.47
C THR A 238 -3.17 8.19 -3.91
N ASP A 239 -4.18 7.97 -3.07
CA ASP A 239 -5.35 7.13 -3.41
C ASP A 239 -6.24 7.77 -4.50
N PHE A 240 -6.24 9.11 -4.59
CA PHE A 240 -6.95 9.87 -5.64
C PHE A 240 -6.08 10.20 -6.86
N ASP A 241 -4.85 9.71 -6.92
CA ASP A 241 -3.94 9.95 -8.03
C ASP A 241 -4.16 8.95 -9.16
N TYR A 242 -4.58 9.38 -10.35
CA TYR A 242 -4.82 8.45 -11.45
C TYR A 242 -3.64 8.32 -12.42
N SER A 243 -2.45 8.66 -11.93
CA SER A 243 -1.19 8.54 -12.66
C SER A 243 -0.75 7.07 -12.77
N TRP A 244 -0.29 6.67 -13.94
CA TRP A 244 0.19 5.31 -14.20
C TRP A 244 1.51 5.30 -14.97
N TYR A 245 2.28 4.26 -14.72
CA TYR A 245 3.49 3.91 -15.45
C TYR A 245 3.30 2.52 -16.10
N GLU A 246 3.63 2.37 -17.38
CA GLU A 246 3.57 1.09 -18.07
C GLU A 246 4.91 0.37 -17.96
N VAL A 247 4.91 -0.72 -17.20
CA VAL A 247 6.05 -1.62 -17.08
C VAL A 247 5.96 -2.67 -18.20
N PRO A 248 7.01 -2.84 -19.03
CA PRO A 248 7.05 -3.88 -20.06
C PRO A 248 6.69 -5.25 -19.50
N LYS A 249 5.89 -6.02 -20.24
CA LYS A 249 5.31 -7.33 -19.86
C LYS A 249 4.30 -7.30 -18.70
N LEU A 250 4.55 -6.52 -17.64
CA LEU A 250 3.70 -6.44 -16.45
C LEU A 250 2.42 -5.63 -16.72
N GLY A 251 2.49 -4.54 -17.47
CA GLY A 251 1.34 -3.67 -17.76
C GLY A 251 1.36 -2.35 -17.00
N LYS A 252 0.21 -1.68 -16.93
CA LYS A 252 0.09 -0.36 -16.30
C LYS A 252 -0.07 -0.52 -14.79
N VAL A 253 0.74 0.20 -14.04
CA VAL A 253 0.79 0.18 -12.58
C VAL A 253 0.61 1.60 -12.05
N HIS A 254 -0.06 1.72 -10.91
CA HIS A 254 -0.28 3.00 -10.24
C HIS A 254 1.05 3.64 -9.80
N MET A 255 1.32 4.86 -10.29
CA MET A 255 2.62 5.51 -10.14
C MET A 255 2.91 5.87 -8.68
N GLY A 256 1.91 6.39 -7.96
CA GLY A 256 2.05 6.74 -6.54
C GLY A 256 2.35 5.55 -5.63
N PHE A 257 1.89 4.34 -5.98
CA PHE A 257 2.17 3.15 -5.17
C PHE A 257 3.58 2.59 -5.44
N LEU A 258 4.09 2.75 -6.66
CA LEU A 258 5.49 2.47 -6.98
C LEU A 258 6.43 3.43 -6.22
N GLU A 259 6.09 4.71 -6.17
CA GLU A 259 6.84 5.71 -5.38
C GLU A 259 6.85 5.38 -3.90
N ALA A 260 5.71 4.96 -3.34
CA ALA A 260 5.61 4.53 -1.95
C ALA A 260 6.46 3.27 -1.66
N LEU A 261 6.60 2.33 -2.60
CA LEU A 261 7.58 1.24 -2.46
C LEU A 261 9.05 1.69 -2.62
N GLY A 262 9.27 2.94 -3.06
CA GLY A 262 10.57 3.52 -3.36
C GLY A 262 11.16 3.03 -4.70
N LEU A 263 10.30 2.75 -5.68
CA LEU A 263 10.64 2.20 -7.00
C LEU A 263 10.58 3.26 -8.12
N GLY A 264 10.88 4.51 -7.79
CA GLY A 264 10.94 5.62 -8.76
C GLY A 264 10.38 6.93 -8.22
N ASN A 265 10.38 7.95 -9.08
CA ASN A 265 9.92 9.30 -8.79
C ASN A 265 9.33 9.95 -10.05
N ARG A 266 8.06 10.40 -10.00
CA ARG A 266 7.37 11.03 -11.15
C ARG A 266 7.96 12.35 -11.62
N THR A 267 8.86 12.97 -10.87
CA THR A 267 9.61 14.15 -11.35
C THR A 267 10.69 13.76 -12.36
N ASN A 268 11.15 12.50 -12.32
CA ASN A 268 12.05 11.92 -13.29
C ASN A 268 11.61 10.48 -13.61
N ALA A 269 10.74 10.32 -14.62
CA ALA A 269 10.13 9.05 -14.97
C ALA A 269 11.15 7.95 -15.34
N VAL A 270 12.37 8.32 -15.75
CA VAL A 270 13.47 7.37 -16.04
C VAL A 270 13.83 6.55 -14.79
N THR A 271 13.67 7.12 -13.59
CA THR A 271 13.96 6.41 -12.34
C THR A 271 13.11 5.16 -12.15
N PHE A 272 11.87 5.10 -12.67
CA PHE A 272 11.06 3.88 -12.61
C PHE A 272 11.66 2.77 -13.45
N TYR A 273 12.11 3.08 -14.66
CA TYR A 273 12.79 2.10 -15.52
C TYR A 273 14.05 1.57 -14.86
N ASN A 274 14.89 2.45 -14.30
CA ASN A 274 16.14 2.03 -13.69
C ASN A 274 15.88 1.08 -12.50
N GLN A 275 14.87 1.40 -11.69
CA GLN A 275 14.52 0.60 -10.51
C GLN A 275 13.78 -0.70 -10.83
N LEU A 276 12.92 -0.71 -11.86
CA LEU A 276 12.06 -1.85 -12.19
C LEU A 276 12.62 -2.77 -13.26
N ILE A 277 13.54 -2.27 -14.11
CA ILE A 277 14.02 -2.95 -15.32
C ILE A 277 15.54 -3.02 -15.36
N GLU A 278 16.26 -1.93 -15.10
CA GLU A 278 17.72 -1.93 -15.23
C GLU A 278 18.40 -2.72 -14.11
N MET A 279 17.90 -2.62 -12.87
CA MET A 279 18.40 -3.43 -11.74
C MET A 279 18.12 -4.94 -11.87
N GLN A 280 17.32 -5.37 -12.85
CA GLN A 280 17.24 -6.79 -13.24
C GLN A 280 18.56 -7.26 -13.87
N LYS A 281 19.21 -6.40 -14.68
CA LYS A 281 20.39 -6.76 -15.49
C LYS A 281 21.67 -6.82 -14.65
N GLU A 282 21.80 -5.99 -13.61
CA GLU A 282 22.97 -6.02 -12.72
C GLU A 282 23.01 -7.24 -11.79
N PHE A 283 21.86 -7.90 -11.55
CA PHE A 283 21.77 -9.08 -10.67
C PHE A 283 21.75 -10.42 -11.41
N THR A 284 21.74 -10.44 -12.75
CA THR A 284 22.05 -11.66 -13.53
C THR A 284 23.53 -12.01 -13.39
N PRO A 285 23.91 -13.21 -12.91
CA PRO A 285 25.31 -13.62 -12.79
C PRO A 285 25.85 -14.01 -14.16
N ALA A 286 26.09 -13.03 -15.02
CA ALA A 286 26.81 -13.18 -16.27
C ALA A 286 28.04 -12.28 -16.23
N ASN A 287 29.01 -12.67 -15.38
CA ASN A 287 30.44 -12.38 -15.54
C ASN A 287 31.24 -13.09 -14.43
N CYS A 288 31.06 -14.40 -14.29
CA CYS A 288 32.11 -15.25 -13.74
C CYS A 288 32.97 -15.74 -14.91
N VAL A 289 33.85 -14.86 -15.41
CA VAL A 289 35.02 -15.34 -16.15
C VAL A 289 36.09 -15.63 -15.12
N ASP A 290 36.40 -16.91 -15.04
CA ASP A 290 37.47 -17.53 -14.31
C ASP A 290 38.81 -16.86 -14.67
N VAL A 291 39.44 -16.18 -13.72
CA VAL A 291 40.86 -15.86 -13.77
C VAL A 291 41.49 -16.38 -12.49
N SER A 292 41.60 -17.71 -12.45
CA SER A 292 42.69 -18.35 -11.75
C SER A 292 44.05 -17.88 -12.34
N GLN A 293 45.04 -17.74 -11.45
CA GLN A 293 46.46 -17.39 -11.69
C GLN A 293 46.85 -15.91 -11.81
N ARG A 294 47.26 -15.30 -10.68
CA ARG A 294 48.70 -15.15 -10.37
C ARG A 294 48.91 -14.69 -8.93
N SER A 295 49.92 -15.33 -8.33
CA SER A 295 50.43 -15.15 -6.99
C SER A 295 51.33 -13.90 -6.84
N SER A 296 51.45 -13.51 -5.57
CA SER A 296 52.63 -13.05 -4.82
C SER A 296 53.00 -11.55 -4.75
N GLU A 297 53.33 -11.19 -3.50
CA GLU A 297 54.05 -10.00 -2.99
C GLU A 297 53.20 -8.74 -2.84
N GLY A 298 53.20 -7.99 -1.74
CA GLY A 298 54.08 -7.94 -0.58
C GLY A 298 54.26 -6.47 -0.17
N SER A 299 53.88 -6.13 1.07
CA SER A 299 54.39 -4.99 1.87
C SER A 299 53.96 -3.54 1.58
N LYS A 300 53.30 -2.98 2.61
CA LYS A 300 53.49 -1.66 3.27
C LYS A 300 54.04 -0.48 2.44
N ALA A 301 53.33 0.65 2.47
CA ALA A 301 53.63 1.82 3.31
C ALA A 301 52.98 3.13 2.79
N SER A 302 52.66 3.99 3.75
CA SER A 302 52.14 5.36 3.65
C SER A 302 53.05 6.32 2.88
N SER A 303 52.48 7.34 2.24
CA SER A 303 52.67 8.78 2.55
C SER A 303 52.49 9.73 1.35
N SER A 304 51.73 10.81 1.64
CA SER A 304 51.85 12.21 1.22
C SER A 304 52.05 12.63 -0.26
N ASN A 305 51.08 13.44 -0.70
CA ASN A 305 51.15 14.74 -1.40
C ASN A 305 52.28 15.00 -2.41
N ILE A 306 51.89 15.48 -3.60
CA ILE A 306 52.41 16.71 -4.23
C ILE A 306 51.46 17.12 -5.39
N ASP A 307 51.02 18.38 -5.34
CA ASP A 307 50.41 19.13 -6.45
C ASP A 307 51.43 19.42 -7.55
N SER A 308 51.01 19.42 -8.83
CA SER A 308 51.19 20.60 -9.72
C SER A 308 50.80 20.36 -11.19
N HIS A 309 49.89 21.24 -11.64
CA HIS A 309 49.84 21.98 -12.91
C HIS A 309 49.46 21.38 -14.29
N MET A 310 48.43 22.06 -14.86
CA MET A 310 48.21 22.46 -16.27
C MET A 310 47.67 21.37 -17.23
N LYS A 311 46.52 21.49 -17.92
CA LYS A 311 46.01 22.58 -18.79
C LYS A 311 44.53 22.36 -19.17
N GLN A 312 43.86 23.45 -19.57
CA GLN A 312 42.51 23.49 -20.18
C GLN A 312 42.43 22.79 -21.55
N GLY A 313 41.24 22.28 -21.88
CA GLY A 313 40.68 22.31 -23.24
C GLY A 313 39.88 21.07 -23.66
N GLY A 314 38.63 21.28 -24.08
CA GLY A 314 37.86 20.34 -24.91
C GLY A 314 36.73 19.64 -24.17
N GLY A 315 35.48 19.98 -24.50
CA GLY A 315 34.30 19.59 -23.75
C GLY A 315 33.88 18.13 -23.90
N ASP A 316 33.12 17.67 -22.93
CA ASP A 316 32.12 16.65 -23.15
C ASP A 316 30.95 16.79 -22.18
N ARG A 317 29.79 16.38 -22.67
CA ARG A 317 28.45 16.68 -22.16
C ARG A 317 28.26 16.21 -20.73
N HIS A 318 27.55 17.05 -19.98
CA HIS A 318 27.18 16.85 -18.59
C HIS A 318 26.67 15.43 -18.32
N SER A 319 27.39 14.77 -17.41
CA SER A 319 26.92 13.68 -16.57
C SER A 319 25.66 14.09 -15.80
N GLU A 320 24.52 13.50 -16.14
CA GLU A 320 23.39 13.47 -15.21
C GLU A 320 23.67 12.40 -14.14
N LYS A 321 23.73 12.88 -12.90
CA LYS A 321 24.10 12.11 -11.72
C LYS A 321 23.12 10.95 -11.52
N ILE A 322 23.67 9.75 -11.67
CA ILE A 322 23.23 8.48 -11.10
C ILE A 322 22.74 8.75 -9.67
N VAL A 323 21.49 8.36 -9.40
CA VAL A 323 20.90 8.37 -8.05
C VAL A 323 21.94 7.75 -7.09
N PRO A 324 22.34 8.43 -6.01
CA PRO A 324 23.39 7.90 -5.14
C PRO A 324 23.00 6.50 -4.62
N PRO A 325 23.92 5.52 -4.65
CA PRO A 325 23.62 4.13 -4.27
C PRO A 325 23.05 3.96 -2.85
N ASP A 326 23.28 4.93 -1.96
CA ASP A 326 22.75 4.97 -0.58
C ASP A 326 21.22 5.23 -0.50
N MET A 327 20.59 5.81 -1.53
CA MET A 327 19.15 6.14 -1.50
C MET A 327 18.26 4.96 -1.93
N GLY A 328 18.75 4.09 -2.82
CA GLY A 328 18.07 2.85 -3.19
C GLY A 328 17.98 1.86 -2.03
N GLU A 329 19.04 1.73 -1.22
CA GLU A 329 19.06 0.85 -0.05
C GLU A 329 18.07 1.24 1.05
N LYS A 330 17.57 2.48 1.06
CA LYS A 330 16.62 3.03 2.04
C LYS A 330 15.15 2.91 1.60
N SER A 331 14.88 2.44 0.39
CA SER A 331 13.51 2.19 -0.09
C SER A 331 12.83 1.03 0.67
N ALA A 332 11.50 1.02 0.67
CA ALA A 332 10.74 -0.04 1.31
C ALA A 332 10.94 -1.39 0.62
N TYR A 333 10.93 -1.43 -0.72
CA TYR A 333 11.10 -2.68 -1.47
C TYR A 333 12.44 -3.37 -1.17
N TYR A 334 13.58 -2.68 -1.35
CA TYR A 334 14.88 -3.31 -1.15
C TYR A 334 15.15 -3.65 0.32
N ALA A 335 14.71 -2.81 1.27
CA ALA A 335 14.86 -3.08 2.70
C ALA A 335 14.11 -4.35 3.12
N VAL A 336 12.85 -4.51 2.69
CA VAL A 336 12.03 -5.68 2.99
C VAL A 336 12.54 -6.91 2.25
N ARG A 337 12.84 -6.82 0.95
CA ARG A 337 13.38 -7.93 0.14
C ARG A 337 14.65 -8.51 0.77
N ARG A 338 15.61 -7.65 1.10
CA ARG A 338 16.88 -8.07 1.71
C ARG A 338 16.66 -8.78 3.04
N LYS A 339 15.79 -8.24 3.91
CA LYS A 339 15.53 -8.87 5.21
C LYS A 339 14.76 -10.17 5.07
N LEU A 340 13.78 -10.21 4.17
CA LEU A 340 13.03 -11.43 3.87
C LEU A 340 13.99 -12.54 3.41
N LYS A 341 14.87 -12.27 2.45
CA LYS A 341 15.86 -13.25 1.97
C LYS A 341 16.71 -13.80 3.12
N SER A 342 17.24 -12.94 3.98
CA SER A 342 18.00 -13.34 5.17
C SER A 342 17.18 -14.21 6.14
N LEU A 343 15.91 -13.88 6.39
CA LEU A 343 15.04 -14.68 7.27
C LEU A 343 14.69 -16.03 6.65
N LEU A 344 14.49 -16.09 5.33
CA LEU A 344 14.20 -17.35 4.64
C LEU A 344 15.43 -18.26 4.62
N GLU A 345 16.64 -17.68 4.54
CA GLU A 345 17.90 -18.43 4.69
C GLU A 345 18.08 -18.99 6.11
N GLU A 346 17.73 -18.21 7.14
CA GLU A 346 17.81 -18.59 8.56
C GLU A 346 16.75 -19.63 8.94
N HIS A 347 15.51 -19.45 8.47
CA HIS A 347 14.37 -20.31 8.77
C HIS A 347 13.99 -21.13 7.54
N LYS A 348 14.66 -22.26 7.31
CA LYS A 348 14.52 -23.06 6.08
C LYS A 348 13.09 -23.49 5.75
N ASN A 349 12.26 -23.72 6.78
CA ASN A 349 10.87 -24.16 6.63
C ASN A 349 9.85 -23.02 6.58
N ALA A 350 10.27 -21.76 6.83
CA ALA A 350 9.31 -20.67 6.92
C ALA A 350 8.63 -20.41 5.58
N LYS A 351 7.35 -20.08 5.59
CA LYS A 351 6.71 -19.37 4.47
C LYS A 351 6.44 -17.94 4.89
N PHE A 352 6.20 -17.05 3.93
CA PHE A 352 5.88 -15.68 4.25
C PHE A 352 4.50 -15.25 3.76
N VAL A 353 3.85 -14.38 4.53
CA VAL A 353 2.59 -13.74 4.19
C VAL A 353 2.80 -12.23 4.14
N VAL A 354 2.15 -11.56 3.19
CA VAL A 354 2.18 -10.11 3.06
C VAL A 354 0.78 -9.55 3.31
N THR A 355 0.69 -8.50 4.12
CA THR A 355 -0.59 -7.89 4.48
C THR A 355 -0.50 -6.37 4.54
N GLY A 356 -1.65 -5.73 4.47
CA GLY A 356 -1.80 -4.29 4.65
C GLY A 356 -3.25 -3.84 4.46
N HIS A 357 -3.55 -2.68 5.04
CA HIS A 357 -4.84 -2.01 4.93
C HIS A 357 -4.68 -0.74 4.07
N SER A 358 -5.69 -0.36 3.27
CA SER A 358 -5.68 0.86 2.46
C SER A 358 -4.47 0.90 1.50
N LEU A 359 -3.72 2.01 1.43
CA LEU A 359 -2.41 2.11 0.76
C LEU A 359 -1.48 0.92 1.09
N GLY A 360 -1.43 0.48 2.35
CA GLY A 360 -0.62 -0.66 2.76
C GLY A 360 -1.05 -1.96 2.07
N GLY A 361 -2.33 -2.11 1.77
CA GLY A 361 -2.84 -3.21 0.95
C GLY A 361 -2.30 -3.14 -0.48
N ALA A 362 -2.18 -1.95 -1.06
CA ALA A 362 -1.62 -1.78 -2.41
C ALA A 362 -0.13 -2.18 -2.44
N LEU A 363 0.63 -1.74 -1.44
CA LEU A 363 2.03 -2.13 -1.27
C LEU A 363 2.17 -3.65 -1.04
N ALA A 364 1.24 -4.26 -0.30
CA ALA A 364 1.26 -5.68 0.01
C ALA A 364 1.14 -6.58 -1.23
N ILE A 365 0.37 -6.19 -2.25
CA ILE A 365 0.31 -6.92 -3.53
C ILE A 365 1.39 -6.49 -4.52
N LEU A 366 1.81 -5.22 -4.51
CA LEU A 366 2.88 -4.77 -5.40
C LEU A 366 4.25 -5.34 -5.01
N PHE A 367 4.51 -5.56 -3.71
CA PHE A 367 5.76 -6.17 -3.25
C PHE A 367 6.04 -7.52 -3.93
N PRO A 368 5.18 -8.56 -3.86
CA PRO A 368 5.38 -9.81 -4.59
C PRO A 368 5.31 -9.62 -6.11
N SER A 369 4.58 -8.63 -6.62
CA SER A 369 4.57 -8.34 -8.07
C SER A 369 5.95 -7.92 -8.57
N VAL A 370 6.66 -7.10 -7.79
CA VAL A 370 8.02 -6.64 -8.10
C VAL A 370 9.04 -7.75 -7.84
N LEU A 371 8.81 -8.65 -6.87
CA LEU A 371 9.64 -9.86 -6.71
C LEU A 371 9.61 -10.73 -7.97
N VAL A 372 8.42 -10.96 -8.55
CA VAL A 372 8.29 -11.69 -9.82
C VAL A 372 8.99 -10.94 -10.95
N LEU A 373 8.79 -9.62 -11.03
CA LEU A 373 9.46 -8.79 -12.04
C LEU A 373 10.99 -8.87 -11.95
N HIS A 374 11.54 -8.89 -10.73
CA HIS A 374 12.98 -8.99 -10.47
C HIS A 374 13.48 -10.45 -10.44
N GLU A 375 12.68 -11.41 -10.92
CA GLU A 375 13.01 -12.83 -11.03
C GLU A 375 13.39 -13.51 -9.68
N GLU A 376 12.88 -12.99 -8.56
CA GLU A 376 13.10 -13.54 -7.22
C GLU A 376 12.21 -14.79 -6.96
N MET A 377 12.27 -15.76 -7.87
CA MET A 377 11.38 -16.92 -7.90
C MET A 377 11.55 -17.85 -6.70
N GLU A 378 12.77 -17.94 -6.14
CA GLU A 378 13.03 -18.68 -4.91
C GLU A 378 12.26 -18.11 -3.71
N LEU A 379 12.19 -16.78 -3.62
CA LEU A 379 11.35 -16.13 -2.62
C LEU A 379 9.89 -16.45 -2.93
N MET A 380 9.43 -16.22 -4.17
CA MET A 380 8.02 -16.44 -4.55
C MET A 380 7.51 -17.87 -4.32
N GLN A 381 8.35 -18.90 -4.42
CA GLN A 381 7.99 -20.27 -4.07
C GLN A 381 7.58 -20.42 -2.60
N ARG A 382 8.11 -19.57 -1.71
CA ARG A 382 7.81 -19.54 -0.27
C ARG A 382 6.72 -18.55 0.12
N LEU A 383 6.05 -17.92 -0.85
CA LEU A 383 4.87 -17.10 -0.60
C LEU A 383 3.70 -18.00 -0.16
N LEU A 384 3.26 -17.81 1.08
CA LEU A 384 2.07 -18.45 1.65
C LEU A 384 0.79 -17.76 1.17
N GLY A 385 0.77 -16.42 1.18
CA GLY A 385 -0.38 -15.65 0.74
C GLY A 385 -0.19 -14.14 0.84
N VAL A 386 -1.15 -13.43 0.27
CA VAL A 386 -1.31 -11.99 0.31
C VAL A 386 -2.73 -11.71 0.74
N TYR A 387 -2.90 -11.05 1.88
CA TYR A 387 -4.21 -10.69 2.44
C TYR A 387 -4.28 -9.18 2.54
N THR A 388 -5.23 -8.56 1.85
CA THR A 388 -5.33 -7.10 1.85
C THR A 388 -6.73 -6.66 2.25
N PHE A 389 -6.81 -5.49 2.87
CA PHE A 389 -8.04 -4.98 3.49
C PHE A 389 -8.29 -3.56 2.98
N GLY A 390 -9.44 -3.30 2.36
CA GLY A 390 -9.73 -1.96 1.83
C GLY A 390 -8.75 -1.51 0.76
N GLN A 391 -8.16 -2.45 0.00
CA GLN A 391 -7.11 -2.16 -0.96
C GLN A 391 -7.64 -1.45 -2.21
N PRO A 392 -7.02 -0.33 -2.65
CA PRO A 392 -7.33 0.29 -3.94
C PRO A 392 -6.85 -0.56 -5.14
N ARG A 393 -7.32 -0.21 -6.35
CA ARG A 393 -6.85 -0.83 -7.59
C ARG A 393 -5.41 -0.41 -7.88
N VAL A 394 -4.53 -1.39 -8.08
CA VAL A 394 -3.07 -1.15 -8.19
C VAL A 394 -2.55 -1.07 -9.62
N GLY A 395 -3.32 -1.54 -10.60
CA GLY A 395 -2.92 -1.53 -12.00
C GLY A 395 -3.98 -2.14 -12.90
N ASN A 396 -3.60 -2.45 -14.13
CA ASN A 396 -4.56 -2.85 -15.16
C ASN A 396 -4.79 -4.36 -15.29
N ARG A 397 -5.68 -4.76 -16.21
CA ARG A 397 -5.92 -6.20 -16.51
C ARG A 397 -4.67 -6.97 -16.89
N LYS A 398 -3.69 -6.32 -17.53
CA LYS A 398 -2.43 -6.96 -17.93
C LYS A 398 -1.60 -7.32 -16.70
N LEU A 399 -1.53 -6.43 -15.70
CA LEU A 399 -0.94 -6.72 -14.40
C LEU A 399 -1.64 -7.90 -13.73
N GLY A 400 -2.98 -7.89 -13.72
CA GLY A 400 -3.76 -8.98 -13.13
C GLY A 400 -3.46 -10.33 -13.76
N ARG A 401 -3.55 -10.43 -15.09
CA ARG A 401 -3.24 -11.66 -15.84
C ARG A 401 -1.80 -12.12 -15.63
N TYR A 402 -0.85 -11.19 -15.59
CA TYR A 402 0.55 -11.50 -15.33
C TYR A 402 0.70 -12.16 -13.96
N MET A 403 0.10 -11.58 -12.92
CA MET A 403 0.23 -12.08 -11.54
C MET A 403 -0.59 -13.34 -11.24
N GLU A 404 -1.71 -13.55 -11.92
CA GLU A 404 -2.54 -14.76 -11.76
C GLU A 404 -1.73 -16.05 -12.02
N ALA A 405 -0.81 -16.03 -12.99
CA ALA A 405 0.07 -17.16 -13.28
C ALA A 405 0.98 -17.54 -12.10
N HIS A 406 1.32 -16.58 -11.23
CA HIS A 406 2.20 -16.78 -10.08
C HIS A 406 1.45 -16.99 -8.76
N LEU A 407 0.20 -16.54 -8.67
CA LEU A 407 -0.60 -16.55 -7.44
C LEU A 407 -1.67 -17.66 -7.40
N ASN A 408 -1.99 -18.30 -8.53
CA ASN A 408 -3.09 -19.26 -8.63
C ASN A 408 -2.66 -20.69 -9.01
N SER A 409 -1.39 -21.09 -8.78
CA SER A 409 -0.86 -22.34 -9.35
C SER A 409 -1.40 -23.66 -8.78
N MET A 410 -2.12 -23.64 -7.64
CA MET A 410 -2.87 -24.80 -7.11
C MET A 410 -4.05 -24.35 -6.23
N VAL A 411 -3.78 -23.36 -5.38
CA VAL A 411 -4.77 -22.69 -4.52
C VAL A 411 -4.52 -21.19 -4.60
N PRO A 412 -5.58 -20.36 -4.62
CA PRO A 412 -5.41 -18.91 -4.64
C PRO A 412 -4.58 -18.45 -3.44
N LYS A 413 -3.54 -17.66 -3.71
CA LYS A 413 -2.70 -17.06 -2.67
C LYS A 413 -3.05 -15.62 -2.37
N TYR A 414 -3.93 -15.00 -3.15
CA TYR A 414 -4.24 -13.57 -3.03
C TYR A 414 -5.72 -13.34 -2.76
N PHE A 415 -6.00 -12.80 -1.58
CA PHE A 415 -7.33 -12.53 -1.06
C PHE A 415 -7.44 -11.05 -0.72
N ARG A 416 -8.43 -10.39 -1.31
CA ARG A 416 -8.81 -9.03 -0.97
C ARG A 416 -10.09 -9.05 -0.17
N VAL A 417 -10.01 -8.53 1.04
CA VAL A 417 -11.16 -8.33 1.91
C VAL A 417 -11.71 -6.93 1.63
N VAL A 418 -12.99 -6.86 1.28
CA VAL A 418 -13.70 -5.62 0.99
C VAL A 418 -14.94 -5.55 1.87
N TYR A 419 -15.06 -4.47 2.64
CA TYR A 419 -16.21 -4.26 3.51
C TYR A 419 -17.21 -3.29 2.88
N CYS A 420 -18.44 -3.75 2.73
CA CYS A 420 -19.66 -3.02 2.42
C CYS A 420 -19.42 -1.86 1.44
N ASN A 421 -19.53 -0.65 1.97
CA ASN A 421 -19.45 0.58 1.23
C ASN A 421 -18.09 1.28 1.40
N ASP A 422 -16.99 0.55 1.61
CA ASP A 422 -15.66 1.17 1.63
C ASP A 422 -15.33 1.85 0.30
N LEU A 423 -15.03 3.16 0.35
CA LEU A 423 -14.68 3.98 -0.81
C LEU A 423 -13.38 3.54 -1.49
N VAL A 424 -12.38 3.10 -0.74
CA VAL A 424 -11.00 2.96 -1.22
C VAL A 424 -10.84 1.81 -2.23
N PRO A 425 -11.43 0.62 -2.04
CA PRO A 425 -11.41 -0.44 -3.07
C PRO A 425 -11.98 -0.02 -4.42
N ARG A 426 -12.78 1.05 -4.47
CA ARG A 426 -13.37 1.54 -5.70
C ARG A 426 -12.56 2.64 -6.36
N LEU A 427 -11.37 2.96 -5.83
CA LEU A 427 -10.40 3.88 -6.39
C LEU A 427 -9.12 3.15 -6.85
N PRO A 428 -8.43 3.65 -7.88
CA PRO A 428 -8.99 4.48 -8.94
C PRO A 428 -10.19 3.82 -9.62
N TYR A 429 -11.00 4.60 -10.34
CA TYR A 429 -12.20 4.06 -10.97
C TYR A 429 -11.90 2.98 -11.99
N ASP A 430 -12.75 1.95 -11.96
CA ASP A 430 -12.89 0.99 -13.04
C ASP A 430 -13.60 1.66 -14.22
N ASP A 431 -12.83 2.29 -15.09
CA ASP A 431 -13.29 2.74 -16.40
C ASP A 431 -12.59 1.96 -17.52
N LYS A 432 -13.19 1.94 -18.71
CA LYS A 432 -12.64 1.29 -19.91
C LYS A 432 -11.23 1.77 -20.27
N THR A 433 -10.73 2.86 -19.67
CA THR A 433 -9.54 3.54 -20.20
C THR A 433 -8.44 3.87 -19.20
N PHE A 434 -8.73 4.14 -17.92
CA PHE A 434 -7.67 4.02 -16.91
C PHE A 434 -7.28 2.56 -16.71
N LEU A 435 -8.18 1.64 -17.09
CA LEU A 435 -7.99 0.20 -17.11
C LEU A 435 -7.62 -0.39 -15.75
N TYR A 436 -7.68 0.40 -14.66
CA TYR A 436 -7.47 -0.09 -13.31
C TYR A 436 -8.49 -1.17 -13.03
N LYS A 437 -8.00 -2.36 -12.76
CA LYS A 437 -8.82 -3.52 -12.51
C LYS A 437 -8.29 -4.26 -11.32
N HIS A 438 -9.25 -4.71 -10.55
CA HIS A 438 -9.06 -5.70 -9.54
C HIS A 438 -8.74 -7.07 -10.19
N PHE A 439 -7.80 -7.81 -9.61
CA PHE A 439 -7.49 -9.23 -9.88
C PHE A 439 -7.30 -10.02 -8.57
N GLY A 440 -7.38 -11.35 -8.61
CA GLY A 440 -7.37 -12.19 -7.40
C GLY A 440 -8.75 -12.32 -6.75
N VAL A 441 -8.84 -13.05 -5.63
CA VAL A 441 -10.11 -13.39 -5.00
C VAL A 441 -10.64 -12.23 -4.16
N CYS A 442 -11.87 -11.77 -4.39
CA CYS A 442 -12.55 -10.81 -3.51
C CYS A 442 -13.42 -11.56 -2.48
N LEU A 443 -13.16 -11.30 -1.20
CA LEU A 443 -14.00 -11.66 -0.07
C LEU A 443 -14.77 -10.41 0.34
N TYR A 444 -15.99 -10.29 -0.17
CA TYR A 444 -16.86 -9.15 0.10
C TYR A 444 -17.73 -9.42 1.33
N TYR A 445 -17.79 -8.47 2.25
CA TYR A 445 -18.65 -8.52 3.42
C TYR A 445 -19.71 -7.43 3.31
N ASP A 446 -20.99 -7.76 3.44
CA ASP A 446 -22.05 -6.76 3.49
C ASP A 446 -22.12 -6.04 4.86
N SER A 447 -23.06 -5.11 5.02
CA SER A 447 -23.24 -4.33 6.26
C SER A 447 -23.70 -5.16 7.47
N GLN A 448 -23.99 -6.46 7.26
CA GLN A 448 -24.30 -7.45 8.28
C GLN A 448 -23.18 -8.49 8.46
N PHE A 449 -22.03 -8.29 7.79
CA PHE A 449 -20.89 -9.20 7.76
C PHE A 449 -21.18 -10.56 7.13
N ASN A 450 -22.14 -10.67 6.21
CA ASN A 450 -22.25 -11.89 5.42
C ASN A 450 -21.14 -11.89 4.35
N GLU A 451 -20.34 -12.96 4.35
CA GLU A 451 -19.24 -13.14 3.41
C GLU A 451 -19.77 -13.66 2.06
N GLN A 452 -19.28 -13.05 0.99
CA GLN A 452 -19.52 -13.45 -0.39
C GLN A 452 -18.20 -13.47 -1.15
N ARG A 453 -17.87 -14.61 -1.74
CA ARG A 453 -16.73 -14.74 -2.64
C ARG A 453 -17.13 -14.29 -4.04
N MET A 454 -16.40 -13.32 -4.60
CA MET A 454 -16.70 -12.72 -5.89
C MET A 454 -15.42 -12.30 -6.63
N GLU A 455 -15.54 -11.99 -7.92
CA GLU A 455 -14.42 -11.47 -8.71
C GLU A 455 -14.13 -10.00 -8.40
N GLU A 456 -15.18 -9.20 -8.17
CA GLU A 456 -15.09 -7.77 -7.91
C GLU A 456 -16.27 -7.31 -7.03
N GLU A 457 -16.04 -6.27 -6.22
CA GLU A 457 -17.01 -5.74 -5.29
C GLU A 457 -18.23 -5.08 -5.97
N PRO A 458 -19.41 -5.07 -5.32
CA PRO A 458 -20.58 -4.35 -5.82
C PRO A 458 -20.33 -2.83 -5.92
N ASN A 459 -20.98 -2.18 -6.89
CA ASN A 459 -20.85 -0.74 -7.16
C ASN A 459 -19.37 -0.28 -7.32
N ARG A 460 -18.73 -0.74 -8.39
CA ARG A 460 -17.28 -0.58 -8.65
C ARG A 460 -16.76 0.87 -8.64
N ASN A 461 -17.63 1.87 -8.86
CA ASN A 461 -17.24 3.28 -9.05
C ASN A 461 -18.03 4.28 -8.19
N TYR A 462 -18.74 3.86 -7.14
CA TYR A 462 -19.51 4.70 -6.19
C TYR A 462 -20.65 5.59 -6.74
N PHE A 463 -20.53 6.24 -7.89
CA PHE A 463 -21.31 7.44 -8.22
C PHE A 463 -22.47 7.22 -9.20
N GLY A 464 -23.04 6.01 -9.24
CA GLY A 464 -24.33 5.82 -9.92
C GLY A 464 -25.47 6.37 -9.05
N ILE A 465 -26.33 7.25 -9.59
CA ILE A 465 -27.54 7.75 -8.88
C ILE A 465 -28.37 6.62 -8.25
N ARG A 466 -28.36 5.43 -8.87
CA ARG A 466 -29.05 4.22 -8.38
C ARG A 466 -28.50 3.67 -7.06
N TYR A 467 -27.25 3.95 -6.71
CA TYR A 467 -26.58 3.40 -5.53
C TYR A 467 -26.48 4.39 -4.37
N LEU A 468 -26.71 5.68 -4.63
CA LEU A 468 -26.68 6.73 -3.61
C LEU A 468 -27.65 6.44 -2.44
N MET A 469 -28.91 6.12 -2.73
CA MET A 469 -29.90 5.83 -1.68
C MET A 469 -29.52 4.61 -0.82
N PRO A 470 -29.19 3.43 -1.40
CA PRO A 470 -28.64 2.30 -0.63
C PRO A 470 -27.43 2.66 0.22
N GLU A 471 -26.55 3.54 -0.25
CA GLU A 471 -25.35 3.95 0.49
C GLU A 471 -25.67 4.72 1.76
N TYR A 472 -26.54 5.72 1.68
CA TYR A 472 -27.00 6.44 2.86
C TYR A 472 -27.77 5.54 3.83
N LEU A 473 -28.58 4.61 3.32
CA LEU A 473 -29.26 3.61 4.17
C LEU A 473 -28.25 2.73 4.90
N ASN A 474 -27.20 2.27 4.22
CA ASN A 474 -26.11 1.52 4.86
C ASN A 474 -25.37 2.37 5.88
N ALA A 475 -25.08 3.65 5.62
CA ALA A 475 -24.41 4.53 6.58
C ALA A 475 -25.26 4.74 7.85
N VAL A 476 -26.58 4.93 7.70
CA VAL A 476 -27.51 5.00 8.84
C VAL A 476 -27.54 3.67 9.61
N TRP A 477 -27.62 2.55 8.89
CA TRP A 477 -27.60 1.23 9.51
C TRP A 477 -26.30 0.97 10.26
N GLU A 478 -25.16 1.35 9.69
CA GLU A 478 -23.85 1.24 10.34
C GLU A 478 -23.76 2.04 11.64
N LEU A 479 -24.34 3.25 11.69
CA LEU A 479 -24.44 4.03 12.93
C LEU A 479 -25.28 3.30 13.98
N ILE A 480 -26.47 2.81 13.61
CA ILE A 480 -27.35 2.04 14.52
C ILE A 480 -26.64 0.77 15.00
N ARG A 481 -25.98 0.06 14.10
CA ARG A 481 -25.21 -1.14 14.41
C ARG A 481 -24.08 -0.83 15.37
N GLY A 482 -23.26 0.19 15.11
CA GLY A 482 -22.17 0.59 16.01
C GLY A 482 -22.61 0.88 17.44
N LEU A 483 -23.81 1.47 17.63
CA LEU A 483 -24.42 1.70 18.95
C LEU A 483 -24.88 0.41 19.65
N THR A 484 -25.12 -0.67 18.90
CA THR A 484 -25.67 -1.94 19.41
C THR A 484 -24.68 -3.10 19.43
N MET A 485 -23.54 -3.00 18.72
CA MET A 485 -22.52 -4.06 18.59
C MET A 485 -22.11 -4.71 19.92
N GLY A 486 -21.91 -3.89 20.96
CA GLY A 486 -21.50 -4.37 22.28
C GLY A 486 -22.53 -5.25 22.98
N TYR A 487 -23.82 -5.05 22.69
CA TYR A 487 -24.91 -5.85 23.21
C TYR A 487 -25.15 -7.11 22.39
N THR A 488 -24.92 -7.05 21.07
CA THR A 488 -25.22 -8.15 20.15
C THR A 488 -24.11 -9.18 20.06
N TYR A 489 -22.83 -8.75 20.10
CA TYR A 489 -21.68 -9.62 19.86
C TYR A 489 -20.74 -9.77 21.06
N GLY A 490 -20.90 -8.94 22.08
CA GLY A 490 -20.07 -8.96 23.29
C GLY A 490 -19.39 -7.62 23.56
N PRO A 491 -18.97 -7.37 24.82
CA PRO A 491 -18.40 -6.10 25.25
C PRO A 491 -17.14 -5.69 24.46
N GLU A 492 -16.38 -6.64 23.91
CA GLU A 492 -15.20 -6.40 23.09
C GLU A 492 -15.51 -5.79 21.71
N TYR A 493 -16.75 -5.91 21.23
CA TYR A 493 -17.23 -5.28 19.99
C TYR A 493 -17.87 -3.91 20.23
N ARG A 494 -17.90 -3.44 21.48
CA ARG A 494 -18.47 -2.13 21.79
C ARG A 494 -17.61 -1.02 21.20
N GLU A 495 -18.22 -0.19 20.38
CA GLU A 495 -17.56 0.98 19.84
C GLU A 495 -17.50 2.13 20.84
N GLY A 496 -16.34 2.80 20.87
CA GLY A 496 -16.12 4.00 21.67
C GLY A 496 -16.77 5.23 21.04
N TRP A 497 -16.89 6.31 21.83
CA TRP A 497 -17.49 7.58 21.39
C TRP A 497 -16.85 8.14 20.11
N PHE A 498 -15.54 7.96 19.96
CA PHE A 498 -14.78 8.47 18.81
C PHE A 498 -15.09 7.68 17.52
N SER A 499 -15.28 6.35 17.62
CA SER A 499 -15.76 5.53 16.50
C SER A 499 -17.20 5.93 16.10
N ILE A 500 -18.07 6.19 17.07
CA ILE A 500 -19.43 6.68 16.80
C ILE A 500 -19.39 8.05 16.10
N LEU A 501 -18.49 8.95 16.49
CA LEU A 501 -18.28 10.22 15.79
C LEU A 501 -17.88 9.99 14.32
N LEU A 502 -16.98 9.04 14.04
CA LEU A 502 -16.62 8.68 12.67
C LEU A 502 -17.83 8.16 11.87
N ARG A 503 -18.71 7.37 12.50
CA ARG A 503 -19.97 6.92 11.87
C ARG A 503 -20.93 8.07 11.56
N ILE A 504 -21.00 9.09 12.43
CA ILE A 504 -21.79 10.31 12.17
C ILE A 504 -21.22 11.07 10.97
N ILE A 505 -19.88 11.21 10.88
CA ILE A 505 -19.22 11.80 9.71
C ILE A 505 -19.54 11.00 8.43
N GLY A 506 -19.59 9.66 8.55
CA GLY A 506 -19.99 8.75 7.47
C GLY A 506 -21.42 8.98 6.94
N LEU A 507 -22.30 9.66 7.69
CA LEU A 507 -23.61 10.09 7.17
C LEU A 507 -23.49 11.25 6.17
N VAL A 508 -22.45 12.07 6.25
CA VAL A 508 -22.21 13.16 5.30
C VAL A 508 -21.53 12.62 4.05
N ALA A 509 -20.53 11.74 4.24
CA ALA A 509 -19.79 11.07 3.18
C ALA A 509 -19.84 9.55 3.36
N PRO A 510 -20.88 8.87 2.83
CA PRO A 510 -21.00 7.42 2.90
C PRO A 510 -19.74 6.73 2.38
N GLY A 511 -19.30 5.71 3.13
CA GLY A 511 -18.14 4.89 2.78
C GLY A 511 -16.81 5.31 3.42
N VAL A 512 -16.69 6.54 3.92
CA VAL A 512 -15.51 6.96 4.70
C VAL A 512 -15.45 6.19 6.02
N SER A 513 -16.57 6.05 6.73
CA SER A 513 -16.63 5.25 7.96
C SER A 513 -16.41 3.77 7.71
N ALA A 514 -16.82 3.27 6.54
CA ALA A 514 -16.66 1.87 6.15
C ALA A 514 -15.19 1.50 5.95
N HIS A 515 -14.34 2.45 5.55
CA HIS A 515 -12.89 2.26 5.42
C HIS A 515 -12.15 2.10 6.76
N CYS A 516 -12.82 2.21 7.91
CA CYS A 516 -12.18 2.03 9.20
C CYS A 516 -11.72 0.57 9.41
N PRO A 517 -10.48 0.31 9.87
CA PRO A 517 -9.97 -1.04 10.18
C PRO A 517 -10.88 -1.85 11.13
N THR A 518 -11.64 -1.19 12.02
CA THR A 518 -12.63 -1.83 12.90
C THR A 518 -13.61 -2.71 12.13
N ASN A 519 -14.14 -2.21 11.00
CA ASN A 519 -15.11 -2.97 10.21
C ASN A 519 -14.47 -4.19 9.54
N TYR A 520 -13.18 -4.13 9.23
CA TYR A 520 -12.44 -5.27 8.69
C TYR A 520 -12.13 -6.32 9.74
N VAL A 521 -11.76 -5.91 10.97
CA VAL A 521 -11.64 -6.83 12.11
C VAL A 521 -12.98 -7.53 12.36
N ASP A 522 -14.08 -6.77 12.35
CA ASP A 522 -15.42 -7.34 12.53
C ASP A 522 -15.79 -8.28 11.38
N SER A 523 -15.50 -7.91 10.13
CA SER A 523 -15.74 -8.77 8.96
C SER A 523 -15.03 -10.11 9.10
N VAL A 524 -13.74 -10.08 9.44
CA VAL A 524 -12.95 -11.30 9.61
C VAL A 524 -13.44 -12.13 10.80
N ARG A 525 -13.90 -11.54 11.90
CA ARG A 525 -14.29 -12.29 13.11
C ARG A 525 -15.75 -12.73 13.16
N LEU A 526 -16.66 -11.89 12.67
CA LEU A 526 -18.11 -12.12 12.69
C LEU A 526 -18.65 -12.66 11.37
N GLY A 527 -17.85 -12.57 10.30
CA GLY A 527 -18.11 -13.10 8.97
C GLY A 527 -18.84 -14.44 8.97
N LYS A 528 -19.94 -14.57 8.24
CA LYS A 528 -20.63 -15.85 8.03
C LYS A 528 -20.61 -16.16 6.55
N GLU A 529 -20.11 -17.34 6.17
CA GLU A 529 -20.19 -17.79 4.78
C GLU A 529 -21.65 -17.87 4.37
N ARG A 530 -22.03 -17.08 3.37
CA ARG A 530 -23.36 -17.22 2.78
C ARG A 530 -23.31 -18.43 1.85
N ILE A 531 -23.85 -19.56 2.30
CA ILE A 531 -24.15 -20.71 1.42
C ILE A 531 -25.28 -20.25 0.49
N VAL A 532 -24.93 -19.57 -0.60
CA VAL A 532 -25.87 -19.32 -1.67
C VAL A 532 -26.06 -20.66 -2.38
N GLN A 533 -27.13 -21.38 -2.04
CA GLN A 533 -27.66 -22.38 -2.95
C GLN A 533 -27.95 -21.66 -4.27
N MET A 534 -27.11 -21.89 -5.27
CA MET A 534 -27.43 -21.49 -6.64
C MET A 534 -28.65 -22.30 -7.06
N SER A 535 -29.83 -21.73 -6.89
CA SER A 535 -31.01 -22.19 -7.61
C SER A 535 -30.76 -21.91 -9.09
N SER A 536 -30.49 -22.96 -9.85
CA SER A 536 -30.46 -22.93 -11.31
C SER A 536 -31.78 -22.41 -11.84
N PHE A 537 -31.75 -21.31 -12.59
CA PHE A 537 -32.80 -20.91 -13.51
C PHE A 537 -32.19 -20.49 -14.84
#